data_AF-A0A2V8M5A8-F1
#
_entry.id   AF-A0A2V8M5A8-F1
#
_cell.length_a   1.000
_cell.length_b   1.000
_cell.length_c   1.000
_cell.angle_alpha   90.00
_cell.angle_beta   90.00
_cell.angle_gamma   90.00
#
_symmetry.space_group_name_H-M   'P 1'
#
loop_
_entity.id
_entity.type
_entity.pdbx_description
1 polymer ?
#
loop_
_entity_poly.entity_id
_entity_poly.type
_entity_poly.pdbx_seq_one_letter_code
_entity_poly.pdbx_strand_id
1 'polypeptide(L)'
;MPPADFTTPFARNWSLNLIDGFIYSSTARGCADTPTRFTALDLKNPARPTVDFYTSAGVPPGSRNREDPSGAWGRGGLVLGPKGIYAQTADGPYDPASGQLGETVVAVSLKNFRLVDSYTPANWEYLNKKDLDIGSVSPVIFPFEKWTLVGSVGKESVIALLDANKLGGADHHPLYQSPRWGNDEEMLHDRGVWGSMATWQNGQGKRFLFMPMQGPPSKGAPRFKYTYGNTEQGSIMAFEVRMDPDKGKPVLDPVWISRDMHAPDPPVVANGVVYALQTGKNATETRSGGKLPTPNAILYAFDADTGQQLYSSEKLIDSFTHFSEPVVAGGKVYICTWDGKVYAFGLKK
;
A
#
# COMPACT_ATOMS: atom_id res chain seq x y z
N MET A 1 13.83 29.38 -2.87
CA MET A 1 12.50 29.42 -3.50
C MET A 1 11.53 29.95 -2.46
N PRO A 2 10.62 30.89 -2.80
CA PRO A 2 9.55 31.26 -1.88
C PRO A 2 8.68 30.03 -1.57
N PRO A 3 8.03 29.97 -0.39
CA PRO A 3 7.01 28.97 -0.12
C PRO A 3 5.95 28.99 -1.24
N ALA A 4 5.54 27.81 -1.69
CA ALA A 4 4.51 27.64 -2.69
C ALA A 4 3.42 26.72 -2.15
N ASP A 5 2.16 27.10 -2.39
CA ASP A 5 1.02 26.27 -2.05
C ASP A 5 1.03 25.05 -2.96
N PHE A 6 1.16 23.87 -2.35
CA PHE A 6 1.21 22.61 -3.09
C PHE A 6 -0.08 21.81 -2.93
N THR A 7 -0.65 21.77 -1.73
CA THR A 7 -1.85 21.00 -1.43
C THR A 7 -2.87 21.88 -0.74
N THR A 8 -4.15 21.53 -0.86
CA THR A 8 -5.20 22.28 -0.17
C THR A 8 -4.97 22.26 1.35
N PRO A 9 -5.03 23.41 2.04
CA PRO A 9 -4.95 23.46 3.50
C PRO A 9 -5.98 22.55 4.17
N PHE A 10 -5.60 21.90 5.27
CA PHE A 10 -6.45 20.96 6.04
C PHE A 10 -6.88 19.69 5.28
N ALA A 11 -6.42 19.50 4.05
CA ALA A 11 -6.59 18.25 3.33
C ALA A 11 -5.81 17.12 4.01
N ARG A 12 -6.30 15.89 3.83
CA ARG A 12 -5.54 14.70 4.23
C ARG A 12 -4.69 14.24 3.05
N ASN A 13 -3.47 14.76 3.02
CA ASN A 13 -2.46 14.44 2.01
C ASN A 13 -1.76 13.11 2.35
N TRP A 14 -1.45 12.35 1.30
CA TRP A 14 -0.77 11.07 1.40
C TRP A 14 0.49 11.09 0.54
N SER A 15 1.60 10.81 1.21
CA SER A 15 2.94 10.72 0.64
C SER A 15 3.45 12.01 -0.01
N LEU A 16 4.76 12.06 -0.21
CA LEU A 16 5.44 13.18 -0.86
C LEU A 16 6.57 12.62 -1.71
N ASN A 17 6.30 12.41 -3.00
CA ASN A 17 7.23 11.74 -3.89
C ASN A 17 7.90 12.77 -4.81
N LEU A 18 9.23 12.82 -4.79
CA LEU A 18 10.04 13.63 -5.72
C LEU A 18 10.44 12.78 -6.93
N ILE A 19 9.87 13.08 -8.10
CA ILE A 19 10.09 12.34 -9.34
C ILE A 19 10.34 13.32 -10.47
N ASP A 20 11.48 13.21 -11.16
CA ASP A 20 11.84 14.01 -12.34
C ASP A 20 11.64 15.54 -12.18
N GLY A 21 12.01 16.08 -11.02
CA GLY A 21 11.88 17.51 -10.70
C GLY A 21 10.47 17.96 -10.31
N PHE A 22 9.53 17.04 -10.11
CA PHE A 22 8.18 17.31 -9.64
C PHE A 22 7.95 16.67 -8.27
N ILE A 23 7.22 17.37 -7.40
CA ILE A 23 6.66 16.79 -6.18
C ILE A 23 5.26 16.29 -6.48
N TYR A 24 4.96 15.07 -6.08
CA TYR A 24 3.67 14.40 -6.25
C TYR A 24 3.06 14.03 -4.89
N SER A 25 1.75 14.26 -4.73
CA SER A 25 0.98 13.85 -3.55
C SER A 25 -0.48 13.59 -3.95
N SER A 26 -1.21 12.84 -3.12
CA SER A 26 -2.64 12.61 -3.29
C SER A 26 -3.42 13.09 -2.07
N THR A 27 -4.63 13.58 -2.27
CA THR A 27 -5.60 13.83 -1.20
C THR A 27 -6.63 12.71 -1.16
N ALA A 28 -7.00 12.27 0.04
CA ALA A 28 -8.08 11.28 0.21
C ALA A 28 -8.93 11.58 1.45
N ARG A 29 -9.98 10.78 1.69
CA ARG A 29 -10.87 10.86 2.87
C ARG A 29 -11.68 12.16 3.02
N GLY A 30 -11.60 13.09 2.07
CA GLY A 30 -12.50 14.26 1.99
C GLY A 30 -12.46 15.20 3.20
N CYS A 31 -11.38 15.22 3.99
CA CYS A 31 -11.29 16.03 5.20
C CYS A 31 -11.53 17.53 4.91
N ALA A 32 -12.32 18.16 5.77
CA ALA A 32 -12.74 19.56 5.63
C ALA A 32 -13.42 19.87 4.27
N ASP A 33 -14.18 18.91 3.74
CA ASP A 33 -14.85 19.00 2.43
C ASP A 33 -13.88 19.25 1.25
N THR A 34 -12.62 18.86 1.42
CA THR A 34 -11.60 19.03 0.37
C THR A 34 -11.79 17.99 -0.72
N PRO A 35 -11.85 18.38 -2.01
CA PRO A 35 -11.85 17.43 -3.13
C PRO A 35 -10.67 16.47 -3.09
N THR A 36 -10.91 15.21 -3.43
CA THR A 36 -9.82 14.26 -3.64
C THR A 36 -9.22 14.42 -5.02
N ARG A 37 -7.89 14.44 -5.05
CA ARG A 37 -7.13 14.64 -6.27
C ARG A 37 -5.71 14.12 -6.14
N PHE A 38 -5.06 13.91 -7.27
CA PHE A 38 -3.60 13.86 -7.35
C PHE A 38 -3.10 15.26 -7.64
N THR A 39 -2.01 15.66 -7.01
CA THR A 39 -1.41 17.00 -7.18
C THR A 39 0.06 16.88 -7.55
N ALA A 40 0.51 17.69 -8.50
CA ALA A 40 1.90 17.79 -8.92
C ALA A 40 2.41 19.24 -8.91
N LEU A 41 3.63 19.45 -8.40
CA LEU A 41 4.31 20.75 -8.37
C LEU A 41 5.65 20.67 -9.09
N ASP A 42 5.84 21.52 -10.11
CA ASP A 42 7.12 21.67 -10.81
C ASP A 42 8.11 22.49 -9.96
N LEU A 43 9.22 21.88 -9.53
CA LEU A 43 10.23 22.58 -8.73
C LEU A 43 11.00 23.65 -9.51
N LYS A 44 10.99 23.62 -10.85
CA LYS A 44 11.58 24.69 -11.67
C LYS A 44 10.68 25.91 -11.75
N ASN A 45 9.38 25.74 -11.52
CA ASN A 45 8.43 26.84 -11.55
C ASN A 45 7.37 26.72 -10.45
N PRO A 46 7.77 26.78 -9.17
CA PRO A 46 6.87 26.57 -8.05
C PRO A 46 5.83 27.70 -7.90
N ALA A 47 5.98 28.80 -8.63
CA ALA A 47 5.02 29.90 -8.68
C ALA A 47 3.90 29.70 -9.71
N ARG A 48 3.95 28.63 -10.53
CA ARG A 48 2.87 28.26 -11.46
C ARG A 48 1.81 27.39 -10.80
N PRO A 49 0.58 27.33 -11.35
CA PRO A 49 -0.48 26.49 -10.83
C PRO A 49 -0.04 25.02 -10.74
N THR A 50 -0.44 24.36 -9.65
CA THR A 50 -0.32 22.91 -9.53
C THR A 50 -1.14 22.23 -10.61
N VAL A 51 -0.67 21.06 -11.04
CA VAL A 51 -1.45 20.21 -11.95
C VAL A 51 -2.17 19.16 -11.12
N ASP A 52 -3.48 19.03 -11.36
CA ASP A 52 -4.34 18.17 -10.57
C ASP A 52 -5.06 17.14 -11.44
N PHE A 53 -5.25 15.94 -10.89
CA PHE A 53 -6.17 14.91 -11.41
C PHE A 53 -7.30 14.72 -10.41
N TYR A 54 -8.51 15.15 -10.73
CA TYR A 54 -9.66 15.01 -9.85
C TYR A 54 -10.11 13.54 -9.77
N THR A 55 -10.35 13.05 -8.56
CA THR A 55 -10.86 11.69 -8.34
C THR A 55 -12.27 11.68 -7.75
N SER A 56 -12.59 12.59 -6.83
CA SER A 56 -13.94 12.72 -6.26
C SER A 56 -14.15 14.06 -5.56
N ALA A 57 -15.40 14.36 -5.25
CA ALA A 57 -15.74 15.51 -4.41
C ALA A 57 -15.24 15.29 -2.98
N GLY A 58 -15.19 16.38 -2.21
CA GLY A 58 -14.99 16.33 -0.78
C GLY A 58 -16.20 15.73 -0.06
N VAL A 59 -16.03 15.45 1.23
CA VAL A 59 -17.10 14.93 2.09
C VAL A 59 -17.41 15.97 3.17
N PRO A 60 -18.61 16.57 3.19
CA PRO A 60 -18.99 17.52 4.22
C PRO A 60 -18.95 16.88 5.62
N PRO A 61 -18.55 17.62 6.67
CA PRO A 61 -18.56 17.10 8.04
C PRO A 61 -19.95 16.57 8.42
N GLY A 62 -20.02 15.30 8.84
CA GLY A 62 -21.25 14.68 9.34
C GLY A 62 -22.14 13.97 8.31
N SER A 63 -21.75 13.91 7.03
CA SER A 63 -22.48 13.10 6.05
C SER A 63 -22.21 11.61 6.26
N ARG A 64 -23.23 10.86 6.70
CA ARG A 64 -23.15 9.40 6.92
C ARG A 64 -23.49 8.55 5.69
N ASN A 65 -24.03 9.14 4.61
CA ASN A 65 -24.71 8.43 3.52
C ASN A 65 -24.38 8.92 2.09
N ARG A 66 -23.17 9.40 1.77
CA ARG A 66 -22.78 9.66 0.36
C ARG A 66 -21.35 9.19 0.08
N GLU A 67 -21.22 8.60 -1.11
CA GLU A 67 -20.00 8.29 -1.87
C GLU A 67 -18.71 8.57 -1.12
N ASP A 68 -18.08 7.49 -0.65
CA ASP A 68 -16.75 7.59 -0.08
C ASP A 68 -15.79 8.21 -1.10
N PRO A 69 -14.82 9.01 -0.63
CA PRO A 69 -14.01 9.81 -1.51
C PRO A 69 -12.87 8.97 -2.09
N SER A 70 -12.85 8.83 -3.43
CA SER A 70 -11.98 7.97 -4.24
C SER A 70 -10.50 8.40 -4.31
N GLY A 71 -9.98 9.05 -3.28
CA GLY A 71 -8.58 9.43 -3.20
C GLY A 71 -7.66 8.24 -2.96
N ALA A 72 -6.44 8.30 -3.49
CA ALA A 72 -5.41 7.31 -3.22
C ALA A 72 -4.73 7.57 -1.88
N TRP A 73 -4.65 6.57 -0.99
CA TRP A 73 -4.13 6.76 0.37
C TRP A 73 -3.20 5.67 0.89
N GLY A 74 -2.73 4.80 -0.01
CA GLY A 74 -1.58 3.94 0.25
C GLY A 74 -0.31 4.70 0.60
N ARG A 75 0.59 4.05 1.34
CA ARG A 75 1.79 4.65 1.93
C ARG A 75 2.86 5.02 0.89
N GLY A 76 2.89 4.32 -0.24
CA GLY A 76 3.74 4.67 -1.38
C GLY A 76 3.21 5.88 -2.18
N GLY A 77 1.96 6.28 -1.96
CA GLY A 77 1.26 7.34 -2.71
C GLY A 77 1.23 7.10 -4.22
N LEU A 78 1.67 8.12 -4.96
CA LEU A 78 1.72 8.18 -6.42
C LEU A 78 3.05 7.60 -6.94
N VAL A 79 2.99 6.47 -7.65
CA VAL A 79 4.17 5.65 -7.98
C VAL A 79 4.55 5.81 -9.45
N LEU A 80 5.85 5.97 -9.75
CA LEU A 80 6.34 6.03 -11.12
C LEU A 80 6.29 4.65 -11.78
N GLY A 81 5.76 4.59 -13.00
CA GLY A 81 5.81 3.43 -13.88
C GLY A 81 6.07 3.84 -15.34
N PRO A 82 6.01 2.89 -16.30
CA PRO A 82 6.44 3.11 -17.67
C PRO A 82 5.59 4.12 -18.45
N LYS A 83 4.30 4.27 -18.13
CA LYS A 83 3.39 5.23 -18.78
C LYS A 83 3.20 6.54 -18.01
N GLY A 84 3.86 6.72 -16.86
CA GLY A 84 3.70 7.90 -16.01
C GLY A 84 3.50 7.53 -14.55
N ILE A 85 2.53 8.16 -13.90
CA ILE A 85 2.22 7.97 -12.48
C ILE A 85 1.05 6.99 -12.34
N TYR A 86 1.17 6.06 -11.40
CA TYR A 86 0.19 5.04 -11.07
C TYR A 86 -0.31 5.22 -9.64
N ALA A 87 -1.60 4.96 -9.44
CA ALA A 87 -2.24 5.04 -8.13
C ALA A 87 -3.43 4.07 -8.06
N GLN A 88 -3.86 3.76 -6.84
CA GLN A 88 -5.08 3.02 -6.55
C GLN A 88 -6.06 3.97 -5.88
N THR A 89 -7.22 4.16 -6.46
CA THR A 89 -8.29 4.98 -5.87
C THR A 89 -9.08 4.14 -4.86
N ALA A 90 -9.58 4.82 -3.83
CA ALA A 90 -10.39 4.19 -2.78
C ALA A 90 -11.84 4.01 -3.22
N ASP A 91 -12.69 3.69 -2.23
CA ASP A 91 -14.12 3.65 -2.40
C ASP A 91 -14.66 4.91 -3.13
N GLY A 92 -15.75 4.74 -3.87
CA GLY A 92 -16.53 5.84 -4.43
C GLY A 92 -17.13 5.53 -5.80
N PRO A 93 -17.73 6.52 -6.46
CA PRO A 93 -18.50 6.30 -7.67
C PRO A 93 -17.61 5.78 -8.80
N TYR A 94 -18.18 4.90 -9.62
CA TYR A 94 -17.56 4.37 -10.82
C TYR A 94 -18.43 4.65 -12.03
N ASP A 95 -18.02 5.65 -12.80
CA ASP A 95 -18.54 6.01 -14.11
C ASP A 95 -17.36 6.54 -14.95
N PRO A 96 -16.63 5.65 -15.65
CA PRO A 96 -15.47 6.05 -16.44
C PRO A 96 -15.76 7.12 -17.49
N ALA A 97 -17.01 7.18 -18.00
CA ALA A 97 -17.39 8.16 -19.01
C ALA A 97 -17.40 9.59 -18.46
N SER A 98 -17.70 9.76 -17.16
CA SER A 98 -17.61 11.03 -16.44
C SER A 98 -16.29 11.22 -15.69
N GLY A 99 -15.36 10.27 -15.80
CA GLY A 99 -14.05 10.30 -15.13
C GLY A 99 -14.11 9.89 -13.65
N GLN A 100 -15.22 9.31 -13.19
CA GLN A 100 -15.36 8.76 -11.84
C GLN A 100 -14.75 7.36 -11.83
N LEU A 101 -13.62 7.22 -11.13
CA LEU A 101 -12.80 6.02 -11.14
C LEU A 101 -12.59 5.50 -9.71
N GLY A 102 -13.65 5.22 -8.96
CA GLY A 102 -13.56 4.50 -7.68
C GLY A 102 -13.00 3.09 -7.86
N GLU A 103 -12.31 2.56 -6.84
CA GLU A 103 -11.76 1.19 -6.83
C GLU A 103 -10.91 0.84 -8.05
N THR A 104 -10.11 1.77 -8.53
CA THR A 104 -9.43 1.66 -9.83
C THR A 104 -7.93 1.86 -9.69
N VAL A 105 -7.16 0.98 -10.32
CA VAL A 105 -5.75 1.23 -10.62
C VAL A 105 -5.71 2.15 -11.83
N VAL A 106 -5.25 3.39 -11.64
CA VAL A 106 -5.16 4.40 -12.70
C VAL A 106 -3.71 4.63 -13.09
N ALA A 107 -3.47 4.82 -14.39
CA ALA A 107 -2.22 5.35 -14.93
C ALA A 107 -2.48 6.71 -15.56
N VAL A 108 -1.77 7.73 -15.08
CA VAL A 108 -1.84 9.10 -15.60
C VAL A 108 -0.47 9.54 -16.11
N SER A 109 -0.44 10.36 -17.16
CA SER A 109 0.82 10.80 -17.75
C SER A 109 1.64 11.66 -16.78
N LEU A 110 2.96 11.53 -16.88
CA LEU A 110 3.89 12.27 -16.04
C LEU A 110 3.70 13.79 -16.22
N LYS A 111 3.77 14.55 -15.12
CA LYS A 111 3.71 16.04 -15.05
C LYS A 111 2.35 16.67 -15.34
N ASN A 112 1.58 16.15 -16.29
CA ASN A 112 0.32 16.77 -16.75
C ASN A 112 -0.96 15.95 -16.43
N PHE A 113 -0.81 14.77 -15.82
CA PHE A 113 -1.90 13.92 -15.32
C PHE A 113 -3.07 13.67 -16.29
N ARG A 114 -2.80 13.39 -17.56
CA ARG A 114 -3.84 12.88 -18.46
C ARG A 114 -4.05 11.40 -18.17
N LEU A 115 -5.30 10.94 -18.07
CA LEU A 115 -5.58 9.51 -17.97
C LEU A 115 -5.02 8.79 -19.20
N VAL A 116 -4.16 7.79 -18.97
CA VAL A 116 -3.53 6.98 -20.01
C VAL A 116 -4.13 5.59 -20.08
N ASP A 117 -4.41 4.99 -18.93
CA ASP A 117 -4.89 3.61 -18.82
C ASP A 117 -5.56 3.39 -17.44
N SER A 118 -6.39 2.37 -17.32
CA SER A 118 -7.05 2.04 -16.05
C SER A 118 -7.47 0.57 -15.97
N TYR A 119 -7.45 0.02 -14.76
CA TYR A 119 -8.03 -1.28 -14.45
C TYR A 119 -8.90 -1.18 -13.19
N THR A 120 -10.13 -1.68 -13.28
CA THR A 120 -11.08 -1.72 -12.17
C THR A 120 -11.42 -3.19 -11.91
N PRO A 121 -11.28 -3.71 -10.67
CA PRO A 121 -11.70 -5.06 -10.33
C PRO A 121 -13.16 -5.30 -10.68
N ALA A 122 -13.48 -6.49 -11.21
CA ALA A 122 -14.85 -6.85 -11.60
C ALA A 122 -15.85 -6.82 -10.41
N ASN A 123 -15.36 -6.96 -9.18
CA ASN A 123 -16.13 -6.92 -7.94
C ASN A 123 -16.11 -5.52 -7.24
N TRP A 124 -15.79 -4.43 -7.95
CA TRP A 124 -15.70 -3.09 -7.35
C TRP A 124 -16.93 -2.67 -6.55
N GLU A 125 -18.14 -3.03 -6.99
CA GLU A 125 -19.39 -2.72 -6.26
C GLU A 125 -19.40 -3.36 -4.86
N TYR A 126 -18.86 -4.58 -4.77
CA TYR A 126 -18.75 -5.30 -3.50
C TYR A 126 -17.66 -4.68 -2.62
N LEU A 127 -16.51 -4.28 -3.20
CA LEU A 127 -15.44 -3.61 -2.48
C LEU A 127 -15.95 -2.31 -1.84
N ASN A 128 -16.57 -1.45 -2.64
CA ASN A 128 -17.23 -0.21 -2.22
C ASN A 128 -18.24 -0.45 -1.09
N LYS A 129 -19.14 -1.43 -1.28
CA LYS A 129 -20.20 -1.71 -0.29
C LYS A 129 -19.65 -2.14 1.07
N LYS A 130 -18.46 -2.73 1.08
CA LYS A 130 -17.83 -3.30 2.28
C LYS A 130 -16.69 -2.43 2.82
N ASP A 131 -16.34 -1.31 2.17
CA ASP A 131 -15.18 -0.48 2.51
C ASP A 131 -13.90 -1.34 2.52
N LEU A 132 -13.77 -2.19 1.49
CA LEU A 132 -12.65 -3.11 1.28
C LEU A 132 -11.63 -2.58 0.26
N ASP A 133 -11.58 -1.26 0.12
CA ASP A 133 -10.95 -0.58 -1.00
C ASP A 133 -9.50 -0.95 -1.30
N ILE A 134 -9.16 -0.86 -2.58
CA ILE A 134 -7.77 -0.98 -3.05
C ILE A 134 -6.97 0.29 -2.80
N GLY A 135 -7.62 1.44 -2.60
CA GLY A 135 -6.96 2.72 -2.32
C GLY A 135 -6.19 2.76 -1.00
N SER A 136 -6.44 1.81 -0.09
CA SER A 136 -5.72 1.63 1.18
C SER A 136 -4.25 1.26 0.99
N VAL A 137 -3.89 0.80 -0.21
CA VAL A 137 -2.55 0.34 -0.55
C VAL A 137 -2.05 1.10 -1.79
N SER A 138 -0.75 1.31 -1.87
CA SER A 138 -0.11 1.80 -3.10
C SER A 138 0.28 0.64 -3.98
N PRO A 139 0.18 0.78 -5.32
CA PRO A 139 0.62 -0.26 -6.21
C PRO A 139 2.15 -0.38 -6.14
N VAL A 140 2.68 -1.60 -6.24
CA VAL A 140 4.13 -1.82 -6.41
C VAL A 140 4.42 -2.15 -7.87
N ILE A 141 5.40 -1.48 -8.48
CA ILE A 141 5.73 -1.64 -9.90
C ILE A 141 7.15 -2.18 -10.04
N PHE A 142 7.32 -3.25 -10.81
CA PHE A 142 8.62 -3.92 -10.96
C PHE A 142 8.74 -4.67 -12.29
N PRO A 143 9.96 -4.81 -12.85
CA PRO A 143 10.19 -5.63 -14.03
C PRO A 143 10.07 -7.12 -13.69
N PHE A 144 9.46 -7.90 -14.59
CA PHE A 144 9.37 -9.35 -14.50
C PHE A 144 9.17 -9.97 -15.89
N GLU A 145 10.13 -10.78 -16.33
CA GLU A 145 10.13 -11.37 -17.67
C GLU A 145 9.93 -10.31 -18.77
N LYS A 146 8.93 -10.49 -19.64
CA LYS A 146 8.56 -9.53 -20.69
C LYS A 146 7.66 -8.38 -20.21
N TRP A 147 7.24 -8.38 -18.95
CA TRP A 147 6.32 -7.39 -18.41
C TRP A 147 7.01 -6.41 -17.46
N THR A 148 6.41 -5.24 -17.34
CA THR A 148 6.52 -4.44 -16.12
C THR A 148 5.25 -4.70 -15.33
N LEU A 149 5.34 -5.42 -14.23
CA LEU A 149 4.17 -5.80 -13.44
C LEU A 149 3.76 -4.68 -12.48
N VAL A 150 2.45 -4.54 -12.29
CA VAL A 150 1.84 -3.81 -11.18
C VAL A 150 1.23 -4.83 -10.24
N GLY A 151 1.72 -4.88 -9.00
CA GLY A 151 1.07 -5.60 -7.90
C GLY A 151 0.07 -4.70 -7.21
N SER A 152 -1.21 -5.05 -7.30
CA SER A 152 -2.34 -4.34 -6.70
C SER A 152 -2.98 -5.20 -5.61
N VAL A 153 -3.32 -4.60 -4.48
CA VAL A 153 -4.05 -5.24 -3.38
C VAL A 153 -4.80 -4.17 -2.58
N GLY A 154 -5.81 -4.58 -1.83
CA GLY A 154 -6.61 -3.73 -0.94
C GLY A 154 -6.92 -4.42 0.38
N LYS A 155 -7.85 -3.87 1.15
CA LYS A 155 -8.31 -4.49 2.41
C LYS A 155 -8.95 -5.86 2.19
N GLU A 156 -9.45 -6.16 0.98
CA GLU A 156 -9.91 -7.51 0.61
C GLU A 156 -8.79 -8.56 0.68
N SER A 157 -7.51 -8.17 0.62
CA SER A 157 -6.36 -9.10 0.63
C SER A 157 -6.29 -10.03 -0.59
N VAL A 158 -6.85 -9.60 -1.72
CA VAL A 158 -6.71 -10.22 -3.03
C VAL A 158 -5.66 -9.46 -3.82
N ILE A 159 -4.63 -10.15 -4.28
CA ILE A 159 -3.57 -9.57 -5.09
C ILE A 159 -3.90 -9.75 -6.57
N ALA A 160 -3.91 -8.66 -7.32
CA ALA A 160 -3.93 -8.66 -8.77
C ALA A 160 -2.54 -8.32 -9.33
N LEU A 161 -2.08 -9.07 -10.33
CA LEU A 161 -0.91 -8.72 -11.14
C LEU A 161 -1.38 -8.19 -12.50
N LEU A 162 -0.99 -6.96 -12.84
CA LEU A 162 -1.33 -6.29 -14.10
C LEU A 162 -0.07 -6.05 -14.92
N ASP A 163 -0.21 -5.89 -16.24
CA ASP A 163 0.83 -5.31 -17.08
C ASP A 163 0.73 -3.78 -17.02
N ALA A 164 1.76 -3.10 -16.52
CA ALA A 164 1.80 -1.64 -16.45
C ALA A 164 1.67 -0.99 -17.83
N ASN A 165 2.04 -1.68 -18.91
CA ASN A 165 1.90 -1.19 -20.28
C ASN A 165 0.51 -1.42 -20.87
N LYS A 166 -0.35 -2.19 -20.21
CA LYS A 166 -1.72 -2.48 -20.66
C LYS A 166 -2.55 -2.94 -19.47
N LEU A 167 -3.01 -1.99 -18.66
CA LEU A 167 -3.79 -2.29 -17.46
C LEU A 167 -5.07 -3.05 -17.87
N GLY A 168 -5.30 -4.22 -17.28
CA GLY A 168 -6.42 -5.09 -17.66
C GLY A 168 -6.29 -5.80 -19.02
N GLY A 169 -5.21 -5.64 -19.79
CA GLY A 169 -5.09 -6.37 -21.05
C GLY A 169 -6.15 -5.97 -22.11
N ALA A 170 -6.46 -6.87 -23.04
CA ALA A 170 -7.44 -6.60 -24.10
C ALA A 170 -8.89 -6.85 -23.65
N ASP A 171 -9.05 -7.67 -22.61
CA ASP A 171 -10.30 -8.16 -22.06
C ASP A 171 -10.66 -7.50 -20.73
N HIS A 172 -9.88 -6.51 -20.28
CA HIS A 172 -10.02 -5.84 -18.98
C HIS A 172 -9.86 -6.78 -17.75
N HIS A 173 -9.05 -7.84 -17.88
CA HIS A 173 -8.71 -8.77 -16.80
C HIS A 173 -7.24 -8.66 -16.36
N PRO A 174 -6.93 -8.96 -15.09
CA PRO A 174 -5.55 -9.02 -14.63
C PRO A 174 -4.81 -10.20 -15.28
N LEU A 175 -3.48 -10.14 -15.32
CA LEU A 175 -2.67 -11.30 -15.71
C LEU A 175 -2.84 -12.45 -14.70
N TYR A 176 -3.05 -12.10 -13.43
CA TYR A 176 -3.31 -13.03 -12.34
C TYR A 176 -4.13 -12.36 -11.24
N GLN A 177 -4.99 -13.14 -10.60
CA GLN A 177 -5.70 -12.77 -9.39
C GLN A 177 -5.53 -13.90 -8.38
N SER A 178 -5.11 -13.55 -7.16
CA SER A 178 -4.92 -14.51 -6.09
C SER A 178 -6.24 -14.91 -5.42
N PRO A 179 -6.27 -15.99 -4.63
CA PRO A 179 -7.30 -16.13 -3.60
C PRO A 179 -7.19 -14.99 -2.58
N ARG A 180 -8.21 -14.85 -1.73
CA ARG A 180 -8.17 -13.99 -0.54
C ARG A 180 -7.13 -14.55 0.44
N TRP A 181 -6.16 -13.74 0.84
CA TRP A 181 -5.08 -14.15 1.75
C TRP A 181 -5.38 -13.90 3.24
N GLY A 182 -6.41 -13.13 3.56
CA GLY A 182 -6.81 -12.75 4.92
C GLY A 182 -8.09 -11.92 4.89
N ASN A 183 -8.50 -11.38 6.05
CA ASN A 183 -9.74 -10.61 6.19
C ASN A 183 -10.99 -11.39 5.71
N ASP A 184 -11.11 -12.65 6.14
CA ASP A 184 -12.31 -13.46 5.89
C ASP A 184 -13.56 -12.82 6.50
N GLU A 185 -13.39 -12.00 7.54
CA GLU A 185 -14.45 -11.29 8.25
C GLU A 185 -14.96 -10.04 7.51
N GLU A 186 -14.33 -9.64 6.40
CA GLU A 186 -14.70 -8.46 5.60
C GLU A 186 -14.72 -7.17 6.42
N MET A 187 -13.78 -7.01 7.35
CA MET A 187 -13.70 -5.81 8.19
C MET A 187 -12.90 -4.71 7.50
N LEU A 188 -13.46 -3.51 7.51
CA LEU A 188 -12.84 -2.28 7.00
C LEU A 188 -11.78 -1.67 7.94
N HIS A 189 -11.59 -2.25 9.13
CA HIS A 189 -10.63 -1.83 10.16
C HIS A 189 -9.97 -3.05 10.81
N ASP A 190 -8.74 -2.86 11.31
CA ASP A 190 -7.95 -3.88 12.03
C ASP A 190 -7.77 -5.21 11.27
N ARG A 191 -8.07 -5.22 9.97
CA ARG A 191 -7.98 -6.35 9.06
C ARG A 191 -7.53 -5.89 7.68
N GLY A 192 -6.96 -6.84 6.95
CA GLY A 192 -6.58 -6.67 5.55
C GLY A 192 -5.26 -5.92 5.38
N VAL A 193 -5.06 -5.42 4.17
CA VAL A 193 -3.79 -4.79 3.75
C VAL A 193 -3.93 -3.27 3.76
N TRP A 194 -2.91 -2.62 4.32
CA TRP A 194 -2.81 -1.18 4.50
C TRP A 194 -1.40 -0.73 4.10
N GLY A 195 -1.30 0.42 3.43
CA GLY A 195 -0.03 1.05 3.09
C GLY A 195 0.54 0.64 1.74
N SER A 196 1.39 -0.37 1.66
CA SER A 196 2.08 -0.82 0.44
C SER A 196 2.61 -2.25 0.61
N MET A 197 2.79 -2.95 -0.52
CA MET A 197 3.66 -4.12 -0.57
C MET A 197 5.11 -3.67 -0.84
N ALA A 198 6.08 -4.48 -0.42
CA ALA A 198 7.47 -4.35 -0.87
C ALA A 198 7.80 -5.41 -1.91
N THR A 199 8.82 -5.13 -2.75
CA THR A 199 9.36 -6.11 -3.69
C THR A 199 10.88 -6.15 -3.60
N TRP A 200 11.44 -7.35 -3.82
CA TRP A 200 12.88 -7.58 -3.88
C TRP A 200 13.19 -8.65 -4.92
N GLN A 201 14.39 -8.58 -5.48
CA GLN A 201 14.93 -9.64 -6.31
C GLN A 201 16.19 -10.18 -5.64
N ASN A 202 16.22 -11.48 -5.40
CA ASN A 202 17.38 -12.10 -4.78
C ASN A 202 18.55 -12.24 -5.77
N GLY A 203 19.71 -12.65 -5.27
CA GLY A 203 20.92 -12.83 -6.08
C GLY A 203 20.81 -13.90 -7.19
N GLN A 204 19.78 -14.74 -7.14
CA GLN A 204 19.48 -15.76 -8.15
C GLN A 204 18.47 -15.28 -9.21
N GLY A 205 17.99 -14.04 -9.11
CA GLY A 205 17.00 -13.48 -10.04
C GLY A 205 15.54 -13.76 -9.66
N LYS A 206 15.27 -14.43 -8.54
CA LYS A 206 13.89 -14.66 -8.09
C LYS A 206 13.28 -13.38 -7.57
N ARG A 207 12.05 -13.08 -8.02
CA ARG A 207 11.29 -11.90 -7.64
C ARG A 207 10.32 -12.24 -6.51
N PHE A 208 10.31 -11.43 -5.46
CA PHE A 208 9.42 -11.59 -4.32
C PHE A 208 8.51 -10.36 -4.13
N LEU A 209 7.33 -10.61 -3.58
CA LEU A 209 6.43 -9.62 -2.99
C LEU A 209 6.26 -9.90 -1.50
N PHE A 210 6.31 -8.86 -0.68
CA PHE A 210 6.07 -8.92 0.76
C PHE A 210 4.87 -8.05 1.09
N MET A 211 3.83 -8.67 1.63
CA MET A 211 2.55 -8.04 1.92
C MET A 211 2.32 -7.98 3.44
N PRO A 212 2.10 -6.79 4.02
CA PRO A 212 1.64 -6.69 5.39
C PRO A 212 0.18 -7.13 5.49
N MET A 213 -0.13 -8.02 6.43
CA MET A 213 -1.49 -8.47 6.71
C MET A 213 -1.86 -8.12 8.15
N GLN A 214 -2.95 -7.40 8.33
CA GLN A 214 -3.60 -7.26 9.63
C GLN A 214 -4.66 -8.36 9.80
N GLY A 215 -4.60 -9.06 10.93
CA GLY A 215 -5.44 -10.23 11.20
C GLY A 215 -4.92 -11.56 10.64
N PRO A 216 -5.68 -12.65 10.86
CA PRO A 216 -5.23 -13.99 10.51
C PRO A 216 -5.21 -14.22 8.99
N PRO A 217 -4.39 -15.18 8.51
CA PRO A 217 -4.49 -15.67 7.15
C PRO A 217 -5.87 -16.28 6.89
N SER A 218 -6.35 -16.17 5.66
CA SER A 218 -7.64 -16.74 5.26
C SER A 218 -7.64 -18.26 5.46
N LYS A 219 -8.77 -18.79 5.94
CA LYS A 219 -8.97 -20.25 6.08
C LYS A 219 -8.94 -20.97 4.73
N GLY A 220 -9.24 -20.26 3.64
CA GLY A 220 -9.25 -20.79 2.28
C GLY A 220 -7.94 -20.56 1.51
N ALA A 221 -6.96 -19.87 2.10
CA ALA A 221 -5.69 -19.58 1.43
C ALA A 221 -4.81 -20.84 1.31
N PRO A 222 -4.04 -20.97 0.22
CA PRO A 222 -2.96 -21.95 0.13
C PRO A 222 -1.98 -21.83 1.29
N ARG A 223 -1.39 -22.96 1.70
CA ARG A 223 -0.40 -22.98 2.78
C ARG A 223 0.94 -22.40 2.33
N PHE A 224 1.56 -21.62 3.19
CA PHE A 224 2.95 -21.18 3.02
C PHE A 224 3.91 -22.34 3.27
N LYS A 225 5.03 -22.36 2.53
CA LYS A 225 6.10 -23.36 2.70
C LYS A 225 6.78 -23.25 4.07
N TYR A 226 7.04 -22.03 4.54
CA TYR A 226 7.59 -21.77 5.88
C TYR A 226 6.61 -20.96 6.74
N THR A 227 6.43 -21.39 7.99
CA THR A 227 5.51 -20.77 8.95
C THR A 227 6.18 -20.68 10.31
N TYR A 228 6.01 -19.57 11.03
CA TYR A 228 6.66 -19.33 12.34
C TYR A 228 5.66 -19.19 13.50
N GLY A 229 4.62 -20.02 13.48
CA GLY A 229 3.54 -20.05 14.48
C GLY A 229 2.21 -19.51 13.94
N ASN A 230 1.20 -19.44 14.81
CA ASN A 230 -0.08 -18.83 14.49
C ASN A 230 0.07 -17.31 14.40
N THR A 231 -0.67 -16.67 13.49
CA THR A 231 -0.56 -15.24 13.16
C THR A 231 -1.91 -14.52 13.28
N GLU A 232 -2.58 -14.68 14.41
CA GLU A 232 -3.94 -14.19 14.65
C GLU A 232 -4.07 -12.65 14.56
N GLN A 233 -3.01 -11.92 14.90
CA GLN A 233 -3.04 -10.45 14.92
C GLN A 233 -2.50 -9.84 13.62
N GLY A 234 -1.69 -10.59 12.88
CA GLY A 234 -1.12 -10.16 11.62
C GLY A 234 0.23 -10.81 11.32
N SER A 235 0.72 -10.56 10.11
CA SER A 235 2.00 -11.09 9.64
C SER A 235 2.51 -10.33 8.42
N ILE A 236 3.78 -10.54 8.07
CA ILE A 236 4.27 -10.33 6.71
C ILE A 236 4.14 -11.65 5.95
N MET A 237 3.51 -11.59 4.78
CA MET A 237 3.35 -12.72 3.85
C MET A 237 4.27 -12.52 2.63
N ALA A 238 5.05 -13.53 2.29
CA ALA A 238 5.97 -13.49 1.16
C ALA A 238 5.53 -14.42 0.03
N PHE A 239 5.56 -13.88 -1.19
CA PHE A 239 5.20 -14.59 -2.41
C PHE A 239 6.34 -14.52 -3.42
N GLU A 240 6.74 -15.65 -3.99
CA GLU A 240 7.59 -15.68 -5.19
C GLU A 240 6.70 -15.39 -6.40
N VAL A 241 7.08 -14.40 -7.20
CA VAL A 241 6.47 -14.14 -8.51
C VAL A 241 7.16 -15.08 -9.50
N ARG A 242 6.41 -16.01 -10.08
CA ARG A 242 6.92 -17.00 -11.03
C ARG A 242 6.04 -17.12 -12.26
N MET A 243 6.56 -17.75 -13.30
CA MET A 243 5.76 -18.13 -14.46
C MET A 243 4.95 -19.39 -14.17
N ASP A 244 3.66 -19.36 -14.50
CA ASP A 244 2.86 -20.57 -14.68
C ASP A 244 3.24 -21.19 -16.04
N PRO A 245 3.85 -22.39 -16.05
CA PRO A 245 4.33 -23.00 -17.29
C PRO A 245 3.20 -23.37 -18.25
N ASP A 246 1.99 -23.64 -17.73
CA ASP A 246 0.85 -24.06 -18.55
C ASP A 246 0.13 -22.85 -19.14
N LYS A 247 0.04 -21.76 -18.38
CA LYS A 247 -0.68 -20.54 -18.79
C LYS A 247 0.22 -19.50 -19.46
N GLY A 248 1.54 -19.60 -19.28
CA GLY A 248 2.49 -18.60 -19.76
C GLY A 248 2.22 -17.20 -19.18
N LYS A 249 1.72 -17.13 -17.94
CA LYS A 249 1.37 -15.90 -17.21
C LYS A 249 2.06 -15.89 -15.83
N PRO A 250 2.32 -14.71 -15.24
CA PRO A 250 2.84 -14.62 -13.88
C PRO A 250 1.81 -15.17 -12.88
N VAL A 251 2.27 -15.80 -11.81
CA VAL A 251 1.49 -16.27 -10.67
C VAL A 251 2.26 -16.01 -9.38
N LEU A 252 1.55 -16.09 -8.25
CA LEU A 252 2.15 -15.97 -6.91
C LEU A 252 2.24 -17.34 -6.23
N ASP A 253 3.44 -17.68 -5.78
CA ASP A 253 3.71 -18.87 -4.98
C ASP A 253 3.94 -18.47 -3.51
N PRO A 254 3.14 -18.95 -2.54
CA PRO A 254 3.31 -18.58 -1.13
C PRO A 254 4.56 -19.24 -0.52
N VAL A 255 5.55 -18.42 -0.16
CA VAL A 255 6.86 -18.91 0.32
C VAL A 255 6.90 -18.97 1.83
N TRP A 256 6.70 -17.86 2.51
CA TRP A 256 6.73 -17.82 3.96
C TRP A 256 5.73 -16.81 4.54
N ILE A 257 5.31 -17.08 5.77
CA ILE A 257 4.52 -16.17 6.60
C ILE A 257 5.26 -15.98 7.92
N SER A 258 5.44 -14.72 8.34
CA SER A 258 6.21 -14.38 9.53
C SER A 258 5.58 -14.95 10.81
N ARG A 259 6.25 -14.75 11.94
CA ARG A 259 5.61 -14.87 13.26
C ARG A 259 4.44 -13.87 13.41
N ASP A 260 3.62 -14.06 14.44
CA ASP A 260 2.56 -13.12 14.79
C ASP A 260 3.12 -11.71 15.01
N MET A 261 2.47 -10.73 14.39
CA MET A 261 2.77 -9.31 14.48
C MET A 261 1.48 -8.55 14.70
N HIS A 262 1.42 -7.74 15.74
CA HIS A 262 0.24 -6.90 16.00
C HIS A 262 0.14 -5.71 15.02
N ALA A 263 -0.80 -5.79 14.08
CA ALA A 263 -1.05 -4.76 13.08
C ALA A 263 0.25 -4.31 12.36
N PRO A 264 0.90 -5.20 11.57
CA PRO A 264 2.12 -4.84 10.87
C PRO A 264 1.85 -3.77 9.82
N ASP A 265 2.80 -2.85 9.69
CA ASP A 265 2.83 -1.85 8.62
C ASP A 265 3.71 -2.33 7.44
N PRO A 266 3.72 -1.60 6.31
CA PRO A 266 4.52 -1.96 5.14
C PRO A 266 5.97 -2.27 5.49
N PRO A 267 6.51 -3.40 5.02
CA PRO A 267 7.92 -3.71 5.20
C PRO A 267 8.79 -2.94 4.20
N VAL A 268 10.08 -2.85 4.49
CA VAL A 268 11.11 -2.42 3.54
C VAL A 268 12.16 -3.53 3.40
N VAL A 269 12.69 -3.73 2.20
CA VAL A 269 13.69 -4.77 1.94
C VAL A 269 15.01 -4.15 1.54
N ALA A 270 16.09 -4.55 2.20
CA ALA A 270 17.45 -4.19 1.82
C ALA A 270 18.39 -5.38 2.01
N ASN A 271 19.19 -5.68 0.98
CA ASN A 271 20.24 -6.71 1.01
C ASN A 271 19.77 -8.09 1.52
N GLY A 272 18.58 -8.54 1.09
CA GLY A 272 18.04 -9.84 1.50
C GLY A 272 17.46 -9.87 2.92
N VAL A 273 17.24 -8.70 3.53
CA VAL A 273 16.60 -8.56 4.83
C VAL A 273 15.30 -7.77 4.69
N VAL A 274 14.20 -8.36 5.15
CA VAL A 274 12.89 -7.72 5.26
C VAL A 274 12.79 -7.07 6.64
N TYR A 275 12.77 -5.76 6.69
CA TYR A 275 12.52 -5.00 7.91
C TYR A 275 11.04 -4.68 8.00
N ALA A 276 10.38 -5.17 9.06
CA ALA A 276 8.95 -5.05 9.25
C ALA A 276 8.65 -4.46 10.62
N LEU A 277 7.66 -3.57 10.67
CA LEU A 277 7.28 -2.90 11.90
C LEU A 277 5.93 -3.41 12.38
N GLN A 278 5.93 -4.06 13.53
CA GLN A 278 4.72 -4.16 14.34
C GLN A 278 4.43 -2.76 14.89
N THR A 279 3.23 -2.25 14.65
CA THR A 279 2.95 -0.84 14.94
C THR A 279 2.57 -0.59 16.39
N GLY A 280 1.94 -1.58 17.02
CA GLY A 280 1.34 -1.40 18.32
C GLY A 280 -0.06 -0.79 18.29
N LYS A 281 -0.54 -0.34 17.12
CA LYS A 281 -1.83 0.35 16.96
C LYS A 281 -3.01 -0.57 17.30
N ASN A 282 -3.99 -0.03 18.03
CA ASN A 282 -5.34 -0.61 18.15
C ASN A 282 -6.35 0.32 17.42
N ALA A 283 -6.88 -0.05 16.25
CA ALA A 283 -7.80 0.86 15.54
C ALA A 283 -9.18 0.96 16.23
N THR A 284 -9.54 -0.02 17.06
CA THR A 284 -10.76 -0.03 17.90
C THR A 284 -10.84 1.11 18.92
N GLU A 285 -9.71 1.65 19.40
CA GLU A 285 -9.71 2.77 20.37
C GLU A 285 -10.37 4.03 19.80
N THR A 286 -10.23 4.28 18.51
CA THR A 286 -10.68 5.55 17.89
C THR A 286 -12.20 5.67 17.73
N ARG A 287 -12.96 4.56 17.84
CA ARG A 287 -14.42 4.56 17.60
C ARG A 287 -15.26 4.01 18.76
N SER A 288 -14.71 3.13 19.60
CA SER A 288 -15.49 2.40 20.61
C SER A 288 -15.36 2.94 22.04
N GLY A 289 -14.55 3.99 22.27
CA GLY A 289 -14.44 4.66 23.57
C GLY A 289 -13.79 3.85 24.70
N GLY A 290 -13.34 2.61 24.44
CA GLY A 290 -12.59 1.79 25.38
C GLY A 290 -11.07 1.95 25.18
N LYS A 291 -10.32 2.16 26.28
CA LYS A 291 -8.85 2.10 26.30
C LYS A 291 -8.40 0.65 26.41
N LEU A 292 -8.04 0.02 25.30
CA LEU A 292 -7.26 -1.21 25.34
C LEU A 292 -5.78 -0.82 25.40
N PRO A 293 -4.94 -1.49 26.21
CA PRO A 293 -3.51 -1.19 26.22
C PRO A 293 -2.95 -1.25 24.80
N THR A 294 -2.41 -0.14 24.31
CA THR A 294 -1.73 -0.06 23.02
C THR A 294 -0.33 -0.67 23.21
N PRO A 295 -0.03 -1.85 22.62
CA PRO A 295 1.29 -2.43 22.75
C PRO A 295 2.34 -1.53 22.10
N ASN A 296 3.61 -1.72 22.49
CA ASN A 296 4.69 -0.99 21.88
C ASN A 296 4.94 -1.48 20.45
N ALA A 297 5.46 -0.59 19.61
CA ALA A 297 5.99 -0.93 18.31
C ALA A 297 7.21 -1.86 18.47
N ILE A 298 7.37 -2.81 17.54
CA ILE A 298 8.51 -3.73 17.52
C ILE A 298 9.04 -3.80 16.09
N LEU A 299 10.30 -3.43 15.90
CA LEU A 299 11.01 -3.63 14.65
C LEU A 299 11.51 -5.07 14.59
N TYR A 300 11.17 -5.77 13.52
CA TYR A 300 11.70 -7.08 13.18
C TYR A 300 12.58 -7.00 11.94
N ALA A 301 13.55 -7.90 11.86
CA ALA A 301 14.27 -8.20 10.63
C ALA A 301 14.12 -9.69 10.32
N PHE A 302 13.73 -10.01 9.09
CA PHE A 302 13.58 -11.37 8.61
C PHE A 302 14.50 -11.62 7.41
N ASP A 303 15.03 -12.83 7.31
CA ASP A 303 15.64 -13.31 6.08
C ASP A 303 14.60 -13.28 4.95
N ALA A 304 14.92 -12.64 3.82
CA ALA A 304 13.93 -12.39 2.78
C ALA A 304 13.50 -13.64 2.01
N ASP A 305 14.36 -14.66 1.91
CA ASP A 305 14.06 -15.90 1.19
C ASP A 305 13.25 -16.89 2.07
N THR A 306 13.50 -16.90 3.39
CA THR A 306 12.94 -17.92 4.30
C THR A 306 11.93 -17.40 5.31
N GLY A 307 11.97 -16.11 5.66
CA GLY A 307 11.18 -15.51 6.72
C GLY A 307 11.75 -15.74 8.12
N GLN A 308 12.94 -16.34 8.25
CA GLN A 308 13.57 -16.58 9.55
C GLN A 308 13.85 -15.24 10.23
N GLN A 309 13.42 -15.09 11.49
CA GLN A 309 13.73 -13.90 12.27
C GLN A 309 15.24 -13.81 12.53
N LEU A 310 15.85 -12.72 12.06
CA LEU A 310 17.26 -12.38 12.28
C LEU A 310 17.43 -11.45 13.48
N TYR A 311 16.44 -10.58 13.73
CA TYR A 311 16.49 -9.60 14.81
C TYR A 311 15.08 -9.18 15.25
N SER A 312 14.97 -8.75 16.51
CA SER A 312 13.83 -8.00 17.05
C SER A 312 14.34 -6.89 17.95
N SER A 313 13.72 -5.71 17.89
CA SER A 313 13.97 -4.63 18.84
C SER A 313 13.41 -4.93 20.23
N GLU A 314 12.61 -5.99 20.38
CA GLU A 314 11.95 -6.36 21.63
C GLU A 314 11.30 -5.15 22.31
N LYS A 315 11.80 -4.74 23.48
CA LYS A 315 11.27 -3.64 24.30
C LYS A 315 12.02 -2.32 24.13
N LEU A 316 12.92 -2.20 23.15
CA LEU A 316 13.73 -0.99 22.95
C LEU A 316 12.91 0.22 22.51
N ILE A 317 11.70 0.00 21.99
CA ILE A 317 10.75 1.06 21.64
C ILE A 317 9.69 1.09 22.74
N ASP A 318 9.53 2.25 23.37
CA ASP A 318 8.65 2.47 24.52
C ASP A 318 7.29 3.08 24.17
N SER A 319 6.98 3.14 22.87
CA SER A 319 5.81 3.80 22.29
C SER A 319 5.28 2.98 21.11
N PHE A 320 4.18 3.42 20.52
CA PHE A 320 3.59 2.82 19.32
C PHE A 320 3.78 3.72 18.11
N THR A 321 3.40 3.23 16.94
CA THR A 321 3.29 4.04 15.73
C THR A 321 1.99 3.71 15.00
N HIS A 322 1.67 4.48 13.98
CA HIS A 322 0.53 4.24 13.13
C HIS A 322 0.86 4.65 11.71
N PHE A 323 0.73 3.71 10.77
CA PHE A 323 0.86 3.95 9.34
C PHE A 323 2.25 4.51 8.96
N SER A 324 3.28 3.82 9.46
CA SER A 324 4.69 4.17 9.39
C SER A 324 5.50 3.03 8.77
N GLU A 325 6.18 3.34 7.68
CA GLU A 325 7.08 2.41 6.98
C GLU A 325 8.52 2.65 7.45
N PRO A 326 9.28 1.60 7.81
CA PRO A 326 10.69 1.76 8.16
C PRO A 326 11.50 2.30 6.98
N VAL A 327 12.50 3.13 7.26
CA VAL A 327 13.40 3.67 6.24
C VAL A 327 14.79 3.08 6.41
N VAL A 328 15.35 2.50 5.36
CA VAL A 328 16.75 2.05 5.34
C VAL A 328 17.62 3.12 4.69
N ALA A 329 18.57 3.69 5.44
CA ALA A 329 19.51 4.68 4.92
C ALA A 329 20.84 4.63 5.68
N GLY A 330 21.96 4.80 4.97
CA GLY A 330 23.29 4.89 5.60
C GLY A 330 23.63 3.73 6.55
N GLY A 331 23.21 2.51 6.20
CA GLY A 331 23.42 1.29 6.99
C GLY A 331 22.57 1.18 8.26
N LYS A 332 21.50 1.97 8.39
CA LYS A 332 20.58 1.95 9.53
C LYS A 332 19.13 1.84 9.08
N VAL A 333 18.29 1.36 9.98
CA VAL A 333 16.83 1.35 9.88
C VAL A 333 16.28 2.43 10.80
N TYR A 334 15.47 3.33 10.25
CA TYR A 334 14.83 4.42 10.96
C TYR A 334 13.34 4.18 11.08
N ILE A 335 12.80 4.48 12.25
CA ILE A 335 11.36 4.44 12.54
C ILE A 335 10.96 5.65 13.38
N CYS A 336 9.74 6.12 13.18
CA CYS A 336 9.14 7.19 13.99
C CYS A 336 7.99 6.65 14.82
N THR A 337 7.88 7.10 16.07
CA THR A 337 6.78 6.76 16.98
C THR A 337 5.84 7.94 17.21
N TRP A 338 4.66 7.63 17.74
CA TRP A 338 3.59 8.60 17.99
C TRP A 338 4.00 9.75 18.92
N ASP A 339 4.91 9.51 19.86
CA ASP A 339 5.48 10.49 20.79
C ASP A 339 6.59 11.38 20.17
N GLY A 340 6.79 11.29 18.85
CA GLY A 340 7.72 12.14 18.11
C GLY A 340 9.18 11.71 18.19
N LYS A 341 9.49 10.53 18.74
CA LYS A 341 10.86 10.00 18.73
C LYS A 341 11.19 9.35 17.38
N VAL A 342 12.45 9.49 16.99
CA VAL A 342 13.06 8.76 15.87
C VAL A 342 14.05 7.76 16.43
N TYR A 343 13.82 6.47 16.18
CA TYR A 343 14.76 5.42 16.53
C TYR A 343 15.63 5.08 15.31
N ALA A 344 16.90 4.75 15.57
CA ALA A 344 17.83 4.30 14.54
C ALA A 344 18.48 2.99 14.99
N PHE A 345 18.26 1.92 14.24
CA PHE A 345 18.84 0.61 14.47
C PHE A 345 19.93 0.33 13.44
N GLY A 346 21.05 -0.23 13.86
CA GLY A 346 22.15 -0.59 12.97
C GLY A 346 23.02 -1.67 13.59
N LEU A 347 23.87 -2.29 12.78
CA LEU A 347 24.85 -3.25 13.27
C LEU A 347 25.87 -2.55 14.17
N LYS A 348 26.33 -3.24 15.23
CA LYS A 348 27.51 -2.81 15.97
C LYS A 348 28.69 -2.79 14.99
N LYS A 349 29.40 -1.67 14.95
CA LYS A 349 30.61 -1.51 14.13
C LYS A 349 31.79 -2.21 14.76
#